data_AF-A0A0D8BE34-F1
#
_entry.id   AF-A0A0D8BE34-F1
#
_cell.length_a   1.000
_cell.length_b   1.000
_cell.length_c   1.000
_cell.angle_alpha   90.00
_cell.angle_beta   90.00
_cell.angle_gamma   90.00
#
_symmetry.space_group_name_H-M   'P 1'
#
loop_
_entity.id
_entity.type
_entity.pdbx_description
1 polymer ?
#
loop_
_entity_poly.entity_id
_entity_poly.type
_entity_poly.pdbx_seq_one_letter_code
_entity_poly.pdbx_strand_id
1 'polypeptide(L)' 'MDTGGPPGVDGPWLLCPWCAGPVPLTHLVASDDEPGAQVAVCTGCGRRVSFLPPTEP' A
#
# COMPACT_ATOMS: atom_id res chain seq x y z
N MET A 1 23.57 -9.04 -2.36
CA MET A 1 22.68 -9.49 -1.28
C MET A 1 21.30 -9.09 -1.72
N ASP A 2 20.54 -10.09 -2.16
CA ASP A 2 19.20 -9.95 -2.69
C ASP A 2 18.32 -9.31 -1.62
N THR A 3 17.73 -8.16 -1.93
CA THR A 3 16.78 -7.43 -1.08
C THR A 3 15.63 -8.38 -0.77
N GLY A 4 15.63 -8.92 0.45
CA GLY A 4 14.56 -9.76 0.98
C GLY A 4 13.26 -9.00 0.92
N GLY A 5 12.54 -9.18 -0.18
CA GLY A 5 11.14 -8.81 -0.28
C GLY A 5 10.37 -9.55 0.81
N PRO A 6 9.39 -8.90 1.42
CA PRO A 6 8.55 -9.53 2.44
C PRO A 6 7.93 -10.81 1.87
N PRO A 7 8.03 -11.95 2.56
CA PRO A 7 7.56 -13.23 2.04
C PRO A 7 6.03 -13.20 1.90
N GLY A 8 5.53 -13.47 0.68
CA GLY A 8 4.17 -13.98 0.50
C GLY A 8 3.06 -12.98 0.13
N VAL A 9 3.35 -11.89 -0.58
CA VAL A 9 2.29 -11.12 -1.26
C VAL A 9 2.43 -11.31 -2.76
N ASP A 10 1.58 -12.15 -3.34
CA ASP A 10 1.46 -12.30 -4.80
C ASP A 10 0.70 -11.11 -5.39
N GLY A 11 1.29 -10.47 -6.41
CA GLY A 11 0.68 -9.37 -7.17
C GLY A 11 1.37 -8.02 -7.00
N PRO A 12 0.79 -6.92 -7.50
CA PRO A 12 1.36 -5.59 -7.35
C PRO A 12 1.17 -5.06 -5.92
N TRP A 13 2.23 -4.47 -5.38
CA TRP A 13 2.28 -3.92 -4.03
C TRP A 13 3.02 -2.61 -3.99
N LEU A 14 2.71 -1.78 -2.99
CA LEU A 14 3.43 -0.55 -2.67
C LEU A 14 4.30 -0.75 -1.45
N LEU A 15 5.34 0.07 -1.32
CA LEU A 15 6.19 0.10 -0.13
C LEU A 15 5.55 0.98 0.94
N CYS A 16 5.40 0.43 2.14
CA CYS A 16 5.01 1.20 3.30
C CYS A 16 6.13 2.22 3.62
N PRO A 17 5.83 3.54 3.69
CA PRO A 17 6.87 4.56 3.88
C PRO A 17 7.53 4.51 5.27
N TRP A 18 6.96 3.75 6.22
CA TRP A 18 7.48 3.65 7.58
C TRP A 18 8.34 2.42 7.85
N CYS A 19 8.02 1.28 7.24
CA CYS A 19 8.71 0.01 7.53
C CYS A 19 9.26 -0.68 6.28
N ALA A 20 9.08 -0.10 5.10
CA ALA A 20 9.37 -0.71 3.81
C ALA A 20 8.69 -2.10 3.60
N GLY A 21 7.67 -2.41 4.40
CA GLY A 21 6.84 -3.59 4.23
C GLY A 21 5.90 -3.47 3.03
N PRO A 22 5.36 -4.59 2.54
CA PRO A 22 4.50 -4.59 1.36
C PRO A 22 3.10 -4.09 1.75
N VAL A 23 2.47 -3.38 0.85
CA VAL A 23 1.06 -2.98 0.94
C VAL A 23 0.38 -3.50 -0.32
N PRO A 24 -0.34 -4.64 -0.25
CA PRO A 24 -1.01 -5.21 -1.41
C PRO A 24 -2.02 -4.23 -1.99
N LEU A 25 -1.98 -3.98 -3.31
CA LEU A 25 -2.96 -3.10 -3.94
C LEU A 25 -4.39 -3.66 -3.85
N THR A 26 -4.55 -4.98 -3.75
CA THR A 26 -5.84 -5.65 -3.60
C THR A 26 -6.57 -5.31 -2.30
N HIS A 27 -5.84 -4.81 -1.29
CA HIS A 27 -6.41 -4.40 0.01
C HIS A 27 -6.67 -2.90 0.09
N LEU A 28 -6.44 -2.16 -1.00
CA LEU A 28 -6.79 -0.75 -1.09
C LEU A 28 -8.30 -0.60 -1.20
N VAL A 29 -8.86 0.22 -0.32
CA VAL A 29 -10.27 0.62 -0.35
C VAL A 29 -10.36 2.13 -0.55
N ALA A 30 -11.49 2.63 -1.07
CA ALA A 30 -11.69 4.07 -1.17
C ALA A 30 -11.58 4.74 0.21
N SER A 31 -10.94 5.90 0.25
CA SER A 31 -10.90 6.74 1.44
C SER A 31 -12.21 7.51 1.56
N ASP A 32 -12.80 7.52 2.75
CA ASP A 32 -13.94 8.37 3.08
C ASP A 32 -13.52 9.84 3.33
N ASP A 33 -12.25 10.07 3.63
CA ASP A 33 -11.71 11.38 4.04
C ASP A 33 -11.36 12.28 2.85
N GLU A 34 -10.78 11.69 1.80
CA GLU A 34 -10.36 12.41 0.60
C GLU A 34 -10.95 11.71 -0.64
N PRO A 35 -11.77 12.41 -1.44
CA PRO A 35 -12.38 11.83 -2.62
C PRO A 35 -11.32 11.45 -3.66
N GLY A 36 -11.33 10.19 -4.07
CA GLY A 36 -10.36 9.63 -5.02
C GLY A 36 -9.13 9.02 -4.35
N ALA A 37 -8.86 9.30 -3.07
CA ALA A 37 -7.81 8.61 -2.34
C ALA A 37 -8.22 7.16 -2.06
N GLN A 38 -7.21 6.29 -1.99
CA GLN A 38 -7.33 4.90 -1.58
C GLN A 38 -6.47 4.65 -0.34
N VAL A 39 -6.94 3.79 0.55
CA VAL A 39 -6.26 3.48 1.81
C VAL A 39 -6.12 1.99 2.01
N ALA A 40 -4.99 1.56 2.59
CA ALA A 40 -4.76 0.19 3.01
C ALA A 40 -4.01 0.17 4.35
N VAL A 41 -4.08 -0.96 5.06
CA VAL A 41 -3.28 -1.19 6.26
C VAL A 41 -2.05 -2.00 5.86
N CYS A 42 -0.86 -1.51 6.21
CA CYS A 42 0.37 -2.26 6.05
C CYS A 42 0.36 -3.47 6.99
N THR A 43 0.52 -4.67 6.45
CA THR A 43 0.53 -5.92 7.23
C THR A 43 1.78 -6.06 8.10
N GLY A 44 2.87 -5.35 7.78
CA GLY A 44 4.12 -5.38 8.54
C GLY A 44 4.09 -4.52 9.81
N CYS A 45 3.61 -3.28 9.73
CA CYS A 45 3.63 -2.35 10.87
C CYS A 45 2.24 -1.94 11.38
N GLY A 46 1.15 -2.43 10.76
CA GLY A 46 -0.23 -2.11 11.13
C GLY A 46 -0.65 -0.67 10.85
N ARG A 47 0.19 0.15 10.21
CA ARG A 47 -0.13 1.54 9.90
C ARG A 47 -1.02 1.65 8.67
N ARG A 48 -1.97 2.59 8.72
CA ARG A 48 -2.78 2.99 7.58
C ARG A 48 -1.92 3.82 6.62
N VAL A 49 -1.90 3.42 5.36
CA VAL A 49 -1.22 4.11 4.26
C VAL A 49 -2.30 4.63 3.32
N SER A 50 -2.21 5.91 2.97
CA SER A 50 -3.10 6.57 2.02
C SER A 50 -2.35 6.85 0.72
N PHE A 51 -3.04 6.68 -0.40
CA PHE A 51 -2.51 6.83 -1.74
C PHE A 51 -3.52 7.57 -2.59
N LEU A 52 -3.08 8.61 -3.29
CA LEU A 52 -3.89 9.27 -4.31
C LEU A 52 -3.43 8.73 -5.67
N PRO A 53 -4.26 7.91 -6.38
CA PRO A 53 -3.93 7.50 -7.73
C PRO A 53 -3.76 8.74 -8.62
N PRO A 54 -2.79 8.75 -9.55
CA PRO A 54 -2.69 9.83 -10.51
C PRO A 54 -4.01 9.91 -11.29
N THR A 55 -4.61 11.09 -11.34
CA THR A 55 -5.73 11.36 -12.23
C THR A 55 -5.25 11.19 -13.67
N GLU A 56 -5.91 10.34 -14.45
CA GLU A 56 -5.66 10.22 -15.89
C GLU A 56 -5.79 11.63 -16.54
N PRO A 57 -4.87 12.00 -17.44
CA PRO A 57 -4.88 13.30 -18.12
C PRO A 57 -6.02 13.47 -19.13
#